data_AF-A0A952RHM3-F1
#
_entry.id   AF-A0A952RHM3-F1
#
_cell.length_a   1.000
_cell.length_b   1.000
_cell.length_c   1.000
_cell.angle_alpha   90.00
_cell.angle_beta   90.00
_cell.angle_gamma   90.00
#
_symmetry.space_group_name_H-M   'P 1'
#
loop_
_entity.id
_entity.type
_entity.pdbx_description
1 polymer ?
#
loop_
_entity_poly.entity_id
_entity_poly.type
_entity_poly.pdbx_seq_one_letter_code
_entity_poly.pdbx_strand_id
1 'polypeptide(L)'
;MTTPKRVFSCILVAAFWLACGDDDDAATAGNDRNASCTTLCSEAQAGSCTSIKGDCGAFCSALDSAGPKANCTAQRNAYQSCLNSRPSACQASCNGPERTLTECLLPYCAQNSSDSDCSALIAALR
;
A
#
# COMPACT_ATOMS: atom_id res chain seq x y z
N MET A 1 -5.70 -11.54 -53.22
CA MET A 1 -7.02 -11.08 -52.73
C MET A 1 -6.91 -10.94 -51.22
N THR A 2 -7.20 -9.87 -50.50
CA THR A 2 -7.47 -8.44 -50.71
C THR A 2 -7.39 -7.88 -49.29
N THR A 3 -6.55 -6.88 -49.04
CA THR A 3 -6.55 -6.18 -47.73
C THR A 3 -7.82 -5.33 -47.60
N PRO A 4 -8.41 -5.27 -46.40
CA PRO A 4 -8.81 -3.97 -45.82
C PRO A 4 -8.34 -3.93 -44.34
N LYS A 5 -7.59 -2.97 -43.79
CA LYS A 5 -7.56 -1.50 -43.78
C LYS A 5 -8.84 -0.81 -43.27
N ARG A 6 -8.67 -0.24 -42.06
CA ARG A 6 -9.42 0.83 -41.37
C ARG A 6 -10.59 0.31 -40.52
N VAL A 7 -10.85 0.82 -39.31
CA VAL A 7 -10.78 2.23 -38.90
C VAL A 7 -10.53 2.32 -37.38
N PHE A 8 -9.55 3.13 -36.98
CA PHE A 8 -9.50 3.77 -35.66
C PHE A 8 -10.80 4.56 -35.48
N SER A 9 -11.59 4.23 -34.46
CA SER A 9 -12.71 5.06 -34.01
C SER A 9 -12.60 5.20 -32.49
N CYS A 10 -11.79 6.17 -32.06
CA CYS A 10 -11.86 6.69 -30.70
C CYS A 10 -13.14 7.53 -30.61
N ILE A 11 -14.23 6.91 -30.16
CA ILE A 11 -15.42 7.64 -29.75
C ILE A 11 -15.14 8.22 -28.37
N LEU A 12 -14.91 9.54 -28.35
CA LEU A 12 -15.00 10.37 -27.16
C LEU A 12 -16.44 10.33 -26.63
N VAL A 13 -16.64 9.81 -25.42
CA VAL A 13 -17.83 10.11 -24.60
C VAL A 13 -17.36 10.65 -23.26
N ALA A 14 -17.78 11.88 -22.98
CA ALA A 14 -17.56 12.56 -21.72
C ALA A 14 -18.31 11.87 -20.58
N ALA A 15 -17.65 11.83 -19.42
CA ALA A 15 -18.22 11.77 -18.06
C ALA A 15 -19.46 10.90 -17.85
N PHE A 16 -19.29 9.71 -17.26
CA PHE A 16 -20.17 9.21 -16.19
C PHE A 16 -19.51 8.00 -15.49
N TRP A 17 -19.81 7.87 -14.20
CA TRP A 17 -19.32 6.85 -13.27
C TRP A 17 -19.68 5.40 -13.66
N LEU A 18 -19.00 4.44 -13.01
CA LEU A 18 -19.11 2.97 -13.06
C LEU A 18 -18.41 2.27 -14.24
N ALA A 19 -17.27 1.64 -13.93
CA ALA A 19 -16.85 0.41 -14.58
C ALA A 19 -16.69 -0.67 -13.50
N CYS A 20 -17.56 -1.68 -13.57
CA CYS A 20 -17.45 -2.97 -12.90
C CYS A 20 -17.39 -4.04 -14.00
N GLY A 21 -16.50 -5.02 -13.83
CA GLY A 21 -16.44 -6.30 -14.55
C GLY A 21 -15.36 -6.37 -15.63
N ASP A 22 -14.60 -7.46 -15.81
CA ASP A 22 -14.42 -8.72 -15.09
C ASP A 22 -13.24 -9.48 -15.78
N ASP A 23 -12.65 -10.44 -15.07
CA ASP A 23 -11.84 -11.60 -15.53
C ASP A 23 -10.37 -11.50 -16.05
N ASP A 24 -9.53 -12.25 -15.33
CA ASP A 24 -8.45 -13.19 -15.71
C ASP A 24 -7.08 -12.75 -16.31
N ASP A 25 -6.05 -13.15 -15.55
CA ASP A 25 -4.65 -13.46 -15.84
C ASP A 25 -4.02 -12.97 -17.17
N ALA A 26 -3.28 -11.87 -17.07
CA ALA A 26 -2.18 -11.58 -17.99
C ALA A 26 -0.93 -11.17 -17.19
N ALA A 27 -0.12 -12.16 -16.86
CA ALA A 27 1.27 -11.95 -16.52
C ALA A 27 1.98 -11.27 -17.70
N THR A 28 2.40 -10.01 -17.54
CA THR A 28 3.45 -9.40 -18.36
C THR A 28 4.20 -8.37 -17.53
N ALA A 29 5.45 -8.69 -17.25
CA ALA A 29 6.43 -7.87 -16.56
C ALA A 29 6.53 -6.45 -17.14
N GLY A 30 6.55 -5.45 -16.25
CA GLY A 30 7.19 -4.17 -16.54
C GLY A 30 6.44 -2.95 -16.01
N ASN A 31 6.78 -2.54 -14.78
CA ASN A 31 6.36 -1.33 -14.07
C ASN A 31 5.15 -1.43 -13.11
N ASP A 32 5.04 -2.53 -12.37
CA ASP A 32 4.15 -2.64 -11.21
C ASP A 32 4.71 -1.93 -9.98
N ARG A 33 4.86 -0.59 -10.01
CA ARG A 33 5.34 0.19 -8.86
C ARG A 33 4.26 0.52 -7.82
N ASN A 34 3.11 -0.15 -7.89
CA ASN A 34 2.14 -0.14 -6.79
C ASN A 34 2.23 -1.47 -6.04
N ALA A 35 3.41 -1.76 -5.49
CA ALA A 35 3.58 -2.95 -4.67
C ALA A 35 2.67 -2.84 -3.44
N SER A 36 2.01 -3.95 -3.09
CA SER A 36 1.11 -3.99 -1.95
C SER A 36 1.85 -3.68 -0.65
N CYS A 37 1.14 -3.18 0.38
CA CYS A 37 1.71 -2.94 1.71
C CYS A 37 2.50 -4.16 2.21
N THR A 38 1.94 -5.37 2.04
CA THR A 38 2.56 -6.62 2.45
C THR A 38 3.86 -6.89 1.72
N THR A 39 3.88 -6.67 0.40
CA THR A 39 5.10 -6.80 -0.44
C THR A 39 6.17 -5.84 0.02
N LEU A 40 5.83 -4.55 0.14
CA LEU A 40 6.77 -3.51 0.55
C LEU A 40 7.32 -3.73 1.96
N CYS A 41 6.47 -4.13 2.91
CA CYS A 41 6.88 -4.49 4.25
C CYS A 41 7.84 -5.69 4.24
N SER A 42 7.53 -6.73 3.46
CA SER A 42 8.36 -7.94 3.37
C SER A 42 9.74 -7.63 2.77
N GLU A 43 9.78 -6.83 1.70
CA GLU A 43 11.02 -6.34 1.10
C GLU A 43 11.83 -5.48 2.08
N ALA A 44 11.16 -4.59 2.81
CA ALA A 44 11.81 -3.72 3.77
C ALA A 44 12.41 -4.50 4.95
N GLN A 45 11.70 -5.52 5.42
CA GLN A 45 12.19 -6.44 6.46
C GLN A 45 13.36 -7.28 5.95
N ALA A 46 13.25 -7.84 4.73
CA ALA A 46 14.32 -8.64 4.11
C ALA A 46 15.60 -7.84 3.91
N GLY A 47 15.50 -6.58 3.51
CA GLY A 47 16.63 -5.66 3.38
C GLY A 47 17.00 -4.92 4.68
N SER A 48 16.38 -5.24 5.81
CA SER A 48 16.65 -4.64 7.13
C SER A 48 16.60 -3.10 7.16
N CYS A 49 15.73 -2.50 6.35
CA CYS A 49 15.65 -1.04 6.17
C CYS A 49 14.37 -0.41 6.74
N THR A 50 13.57 -1.18 7.48
CA THR A 50 12.43 -0.69 8.26
C THR A 50 12.56 -1.10 9.72
N SER A 51 12.00 -0.30 10.62
CA SER A 51 11.79 -0.67 12.02
C SER A 51 10.56 -1.56 12.23
N ILE A 52 9.68 -1.69 11.23
CA ILE A 52 8.51 -2.59 11.31
C ILE A 52 8.97 -4.04 11.21
N LYS A 53 8.61 -4.86 12.21
CA LYS A 53 8.95 -6.30 12.29
C LYS A 53 7.70 -7.17 12.38
N GLY A 54 7.89 -8.47 12.25
CA GLY A 54 6.81 -9.46 12.41
C GLY A 54 6.02 -9.70 11.13
N ASP A 55 4.77 -10.13 11.28
CA ASP A 55 3.93 -10.53 10.16
C ASP A 55 3.41 -9.32 9.36
N CYS A 56 3.92 -9.15 8.14
CA CYS A 56 3.54 -8.04 7.27
C CYS A 56 2.07 -8.08 6.85
N GLY A 57 1.45 -9.26 6.77
CA GLY A 57 0.03 -9.38 6.43
C GLY A 57 -0.85 -8.86 7.57
N ALA A 58 -0.58 -9.29 8.79
CA ALA A 58 -1.24 -8.85 10.01
C ALA A 58 -1.02 -7.36 10.26
N PHE A 59 0.22 -6.86 10.08
CA PHE A 59 0.51 -5.43 10.17
C PHE A 59 -0.30 -4.63 9.17
N CYS A 60 -0.29 -5.00 7.89
CA CYS A 60 -0.99 -4.25 6.85
C CYS A 60 -2.51 -4.33 6.98
N SER A 61 -3.07 -5.47 7.40
CA SER A 61 -4.50 -5.60 7.68
C SER A 61 -4.91 -4.73 8.88
N ALA A 62 -4.13 -4.78 9.96
CA ALA A 62 -4.38 -3.96 11.14
C ALA A 62 -4.22 -2.46 10.84
N LEU A 63 -3.26 -2.10 10.01
CA LEU A 63 -3.04 -0.74 9.53
C LEU A 63 -4.19 -0.23 8.68
N ASP A 64 -4.80 -1.09 7.85
CA ASP A 64 -5.96 -0.71 7.05
C ASP A 64 -7.22 -0.52 7.89
N SER A 65 -7.40 -1.33 8.93
CA SER A 65 -8.53 -1.21 9.86
C SER A 65 -8.37 -0.06 10.86
N ALA A 66 -7.20 0.08 11.49
CA ALA A 66 -6.96 1.06 12.55
C ALA A 66 -6.58 2.44 11.99
N GLY A 67 -5.94 2.52 10.82
CA GLY A 67 -5.51 3.77 10.19
C GLY A 67 -6.65 4.78 10.02
N PRO A 68 -7.79 4.42 9.40
CA PRO A 68 -8.95 5.29 9.27
C PRO A 68 -9.57 5.66 10.62
N LYS A 69 -9.69 4.69 11.54
CA LYS A 69 -10.24 4.93 12.90
C LYS A 69 -9.38 5.92 13.70
N ALA A 70 -8.06 5.88 13.50
CA ALA A 70 -7.08 6.77 14.11
C ALA A 70 -6.90 8.11 13.35
N ASN A 71 -7.59 8.30 12.21
CA ASN A 71 -7.37 9.42 11.28
C ASN A 71 -5.93 9.51 10.73
N CYS A 72 -5.24 8.36 10.61
CA CYS A 72 -3.84 8.25 10.16
C CYS A 72 -3.69 7.87 8.67
N THR A 73 -4.78 7.94 7.89
CA THR A 73 -4.78 7.56 6.47
C THR A 73 -3.76 8.33 5.65
N ALA A 74 -3.56 9.63 5.93
CA ALA A 74 -2.58 10.45 5.20
C ALA A 74 -1.14 9.98 5.45
N GLN A 75 -0.80 9.69 6.71
CA GLN A 75 0.51 9.20 7.13
C GLN A 75 0.79 7.81 6.57
N ARG A 76 -0.23 6.95 6.55
CA ARG A 76 -0.16 5.62 5.91
C ARG A 76 0.15 5.74 4.42
N ASN A 77 -0.60 6.59 3.72
CA ASN A 77 -0.40 6.80 2.28
C ASN A 77 0.98 7.42 1.99
N ALA A 78 1.46 8.33 2.84
CA ALA A 78 2.80 8.92 2.73
C ALA A 78 3.90 7.85 2.92
N TYR A 79 3.74 6.94 3.88
CA TYR A 79 4.66 5.84 4.12
C TYR A 79 4.70 4.87 2.93
N GLN A 80 3.54 4.39 2.48
CA GLN A 80 3.45 3.49 1.32
C GLN A 80 3.98 4.15 0.04
N SER A 81 3.66 5.43 -0.17
CA SER A 81 4.17 6.20 -1.32
C SER A 81 5.69 6.35 -1.26
N CYS A 82 6.27 6.50 -0.07
CA CYS A 82 7.72 6.54 0.10
C CYS A 82 8.36 5.20 -0.28
N LEU A 83 7.82 4.08 0.20
CA LEU A 83 8.35 2.75 -0.14
C LEU A 83 8.22 2.44 -1.64
N ASN A 84 7.11 2.84 -2.28
CA ASN A 84 6.89 2.70 -3.72
C ASN A 84 7.68 3.71 -4.58
N SER A 85 8.31 4.73 -3.99
CA SER A 85 9.01 5.79 -4.74
C SER A 85 10.30 5.32 -5.42
N ARG A 86 10.82 4.15 -5.05
CA ARG A 86 12.09 3.58 -5.51
C ARG A 86 11.90 2.14 -6.00
N PRO A 87 12.87 1.59 -6.76
CA PRO A 87 12.81 0.22 -7.25
C PRO A 87 12.75 -0.85 -6.14
N SER A 88 13.16 -0.51 -4.91
CA SER A 88 13.02 -1.37 -3.75
C SER A 88 12.75 -0.54 -2.50
N ALA A 89 12.05 -1.14 -1.54
CA ALA A 89 11.71 -0.53 -0.25
C ALA A 89 12.95 0.05 0.48
N CYS A 90 14.13 -0.57 0.33
CA CYS A 90 15.36 -0.16 0.99
C CYS A 90 16.18 0.91 0.27
N GLN A 91 15.84 1.24 -0.97
CA GLN A 91 16.45 2.39 -1.65
C GLN A 91 15.79 3.72 -1.26
N ALA A 92 14.65 3.67 -0.56
CA ALA A 92 13.97 4.84 -0.02
C ALA A 92 14.26 4.98 1.47
N SER A 93 14.76 6.15 1.90
CA SER A 93 14.86 6.47 3.33
C SER A 93 13.49 6.92 3.84
N CYS A 94 12.66 5.96 4.25
CA CYS A 94 11.28 6.20 4.68
C CYS A 94 11.12 6.41 6.20
N ASN A 95 12.23 6.63 6.91
CA ASN A 95 12.23 6.84 8.37
C ASN A 95 11.31 8.00 8.81
N GLY A 96 11.23 9.08 8.01
CA GLY A 96 10.35 10.21 8.29
C GLY A 96 8.86 9.82 8.23
N PRO A 97 8.38 9.34 7.06
CA PRO A 97 7.02 8.83 6.90
C PRO A 97 6.67 7.69 7.89
N GLU A 98 7.58 6.76 8.13
CA GLU A 98 7.42 5.66 9.09
C GLU A 98 7.21 6.21 10.50
N ARG A 99 8.07 7.14 10.95
CA ARG A 99 7.93 7.77 12.26
C ARG A 99 6.60 8.53 12.39
N THR A 100 6.21 9.31 11.38
CA THR A 100 4.92 10.04 11.43
C THR A 100 3.72 9.09 11.47
N LEU A 101 3.82 7.93 10.82
CA LEU A 101 2.78 6.91 10.89
C LEU A 101 2.69 6.31 12.30
N THR A 102 3.83 5.94 12.88
CA THR A 102 3.93 5.40 14.25
C THR A 102 3.42 6.41 15.28
N GLU A 103 3.85 7.67 15.20
CA GLU A 103 3.40 8.75 16.09
C GLU A 103 1.89 8.99 16.00
N CYS A 104 1.28 8.76 14.83
CA CYS A 104 -0.16 8.88 14.65
C CYS A 104 -0.93 7.69 15.24
N LEU A 105 -0.45 6.46 15.02
CA LEU A 105 -1.14 5.23 15.45
C LEU A 105 -0.99 4.94 16.94
N LEU A 106 0.18 5.20 17.53
CA LEU A 106 0.46 4.89 18.92
C LEU A 106 -0.57 5.44 19.93
N PRO A 107 -0.97 6.72 19.90
CA PRO A 107 -1.95 7.25 20.86
C PRO A 107 -3.34 6.61 20.69
N TYR A 108 -3.74 6.27 19.46
CA TYR A 108 -4.99 5.54 19.22
C TYR A 108 -4.90 4.11 19.75
N CYS A 109 -3.80 3.41 19.46
CA CYS A 109 -3.59 2.02 19.88
C CYS A 109 -3.42 1.89 21.40
N ALA A 110 -2.86 2.92 22.06
CA ALA A 110 -2.78 2.97 23.53
C ALA A 110 -4.17 3.06 24.18
N GLN A 111 -5.10 3.79 23.57
CA GLN A 111 -6.48 3.93 24.05
C GLN A 111 -7.37 2.73 23.67
N ASN A 112 -7.02 2.02 22.60
CA ASN A 112 -7.78 0.87 22.07
C ASN A 112 -6.97 -0.43 22.20
N SER A 113 -6.26 -0.61 23.33
CA SER A 113 -5.35 -1.75 23.52
C SER A 113 -6.04 -3.12 23.53
N SER A 114 -7.36 -3.17 23.74
CA SER A 114 -8.17 -4.38 23.61
C SER A 114 -8.50 -4.74 22.15
N ASP A 115 -8.27 -3.84 21.20
CA ASP A 115 -8.45 -4.09 19.77
C ASP A 115 -7.26 -4.93 19.25
N SER A 116 -7.58 -6.05 18.60
CA SER A 116 -6.57 -6.96 18.03
C SER A 116 -5.72 -6.28 16.96
N ASP A 117 -6.27 -5.31 16.23
CA ASP A 117 -5.54 -4.53 15.23
C ASP A 117 -4.47 -3.67 15.92
N CYS A 118 -4.83 -3.03 17.04
CA CYS A 118 -3.90 -2.22 17.81
C CYS A 118 -2.78 -3.08 18.42
N SER A 119 -3.11 -4.29 18.86
CA SER A 119 -2.12 -5.25 19.37
C SER A 119 -1.14 -5.68 18.28
N ALA A 120 -1.62 -5.97 17.06
CA ALA A 120 -0.79 -6.33 15.91
C ALA A 120 0.12 -5.18 15.48
N LEU A 121 -0.40 -3.95 15.43
CA LEU A 121 0.38 -2.75 15.12
C LEU A 121 1.47 -2.50 16.16
N ILE A 122 1.14 -2.55 17.46
CA ILE A 122 2.14 -2.36 18.52
C ILE A 122 3.21 -3.46 18.49
N ALA A 123 2.83 -4.71 18.23
CA ALA A 123 3.78 -5.81 18.11
C ALA A 123 4.75 -5.62 16.94
N ALA A 124 4.26 -5.05 15.83
CA ALA A 124 5.07 -4.80 14.64
C ALA A 124 5.93 -3.54 14.74
N LEU A 125 5.55 -2.55 15.55
CA LEU A 125 6.22 -1.25 15.70
C LEU A 125 7.25 -1.22 16.86
N ARG A 126 7.56 -2.36 17.48
CA ARG A 126 8.53 -2.52 18.58
C ARG A 126 9.85 -3.11 18.10
#